data_AF-A0A451EML0-F1
#
_entry.id   AF-A0A451EML0-F1
#
_cell.length_a   1.000
_cell.length_b   1.000
_cell.length_c   1.000
_cell.angle_alpha   90.00
_cell.angle_beta   90.00
_cell.angle_gamma   90.00
#
_symmetry.space_group_name_H-M   'P 1'
#
loop_
_entity.id
_entity.type
_entity.pdbx_description
1 polymer ?
#
loop_
_entity_poly.entity_id
_entity_poly.type
_entity_poly.pdbx_seq_one_letter_code
_entity_poly.pdbx_strand_id
1 'polypeptide(L)'
;MRVSMKWNAAPSACETFSYGEVEDYTVNIGSSSKGLGYNNITIDGKLGNEASIFDASVSPNPSVDFVKIKLADDRNATFKVTTLTGQQVLTGKVTHNNLDVSNLHNGIYILEVNDGQKSFTKKIIKK
;
A
#
# COMPACT_ATOMS: atom_id res chain seq x y z
N MET A 1 15.96 7.66 13.24
CA MET A 1 15.85 7.72 14.72
C MET A 1 16.66 8.91 15.18
N ARG A 2 16.11 9.70 16.10
CA ARG A 2 16.80 10.85 16.69
C ARG A 2 17.10 10.52 18.14
N VAL A 3 18.35 10.70 18.54
CA VAL A 3 18.80 10.56 19.92
C VAL A 3 19.32 11.92 20.37
N SER A 4 19.01 12.31 21.60
CA SER A 4 19.45 13.57 22.20
C SER A 4 19.86 13.33 23.64
N MET A 5 20.82 14.11 24.15
CA MET A 5 21.23 14.10 25.56
C MET A 5 21.62 15.51 26.03
N LYS A 6 21.49 15.77 27.34
CA LYS A 6 21.92 17.03 27.97
C LYS A 6 22.62 16.79 29.31
N TRP A 7 23.40 17.78 29.75
CA TRP A 7 24.09 17.73 31.03
C TRP A 7 23.11 17.61 32.21
N ASN A 8 23.37 16.64 33.10
CA ASN A 8 22.73 16.48 34.41
C ASN A 8 21.19 16.32 34.40
N ALA A 9 20.59 15.93 33.27
CA ALA A 9 19.15 15.64 33.19
C ALA A 9 18.80 14.86 31.90
N ALA A 10 17.66 14.17 31.92
CA ALA A 10 17.10 13.57 30.71
C ALA A 10 16.49 14.66 29.80
N PRO A 11 16.70 14.61 28.48
CA PRO A 11 16.12 15.58 27.56
C PRO A 11 14.63 15.34 27.33
N SER A 12 13.85 16.41 27.25
CA SER A 12 12.42 16.40 26.92
C SER A 12 12.16 16.71 25.44
N ALA A 13 10.95 16.43 24.97
CA ALA A 13 10.59 16.72 23.57
C ALA A 13 10.56 18.23 23.31
N CYS A 14 11.13 18.66 22.17
CA CYS A 14 11.11 20.05 21.68
C CYS A 14 11.77 21.10 22.59
N GLU A 15 12.72 20.71 23.43
CA GLU A 15 13.48 21.64 24.27
C GLU A 15 14.72 22.24 23.57
N THR A 16 15.31 23.26 24.19
CA THR A 16 16.63 23.80 23.80
C THR A 16 17.58 23.69 24.99
N PHE A 17 18.81 23.21 24.77
CA PHE A 17 19.82 23.07 25.82
C PHE A 17 21.15 23.68 25.38
N SER A 18 21.86 24.27 26.34
CA SER A 18 23.17 24.91 26.09
C SER A 18 24.33 23.90 26.07
N TYR A 19 24.20 22.80 26.82
CA TYR A 19 25.22 21.75 26.92
C TYR A 19 24.58 20.38 26.71
N GLY A 20 24.81 19.82 25.52
CA GLY A 20 24.28 18.53 25.08
C GLY A 20 24.52 18.32 23.59
N GLU A 21 24.06 17.19 23.07
CA GLU A 21 24.17 16.84 21.65
C GLU A 21 22.88 16.19 21.12
N VAL A 22 22.68 16.30 19.81
CA VAL A 22 21.59 15.66 19.07
C VAL A 22 22.18 14.98 17.85
N GLU A 23 21.85 13.71 17.65
CA GLU A 23 22.30 12.93 16.50
C GLU A 23 21.12 12.28 15.78
N ASP A 24 21.15 12.40 14.45
CA ASP A 24 20.18 11.81 13.53
C ASP A 24 20.77 10.56 12.88
N TYR A 25 20.17 9.41 13.14
CA TYR A 25 20.56 8.12 12.61
C TYR A 25 19.56 7.60 11.58
N THR A 26 20.06 7.14 10.44
CA THR A 26 19.29 6.33 9.50
C THR A 26 19.00 4.98 10.15
N VAL A 27 17.72 4.63 10.31
CA VAL A 27 17.31 3.32 10.82
C VAL A 27 17.07 2.41 9.63
N ASN A 28 17.90 1.38 9.51
CA ASN A 28 17.66 0.29 8.59
C ASN A 28 16.88 -0.80 9.34
N ILE A 29 15.59 -0.91 9.09
CA ILE A 29 14.77 -2.00 9.62
C ILE A 29 14.94 -3.20 8.69
N GLY A 30 15.88 -4.08 9.01
CA GLY A 30 15.96 -5.41 8.41
C GLY A 30 14.93 -6.35 9.02
N SER A 31 14.62 -7.46 8.35
CA SER A 31 13.73 -8.50 8.89
C SER A 31 14.22 -8.94 10.27
N SER A 32 13.40 -8.72 11.30
CA SER A 32 13.68 -9.15 12.66
C SER A 32 13.72 -10.68 12.70
N SER A 33 14.91 -11.26 12.67
CA SER A 33 15.09 -12.65 13.06
C SER A 33 14.98 -12.75 14.58
N LYS A 34 13.91 -13.45 15.01
CA LYS A 34 13.66 -13.98 16.35
C LYS A 34 13.32 -12.96 17.45
N GLY A 35 12.02 -12.79 17.67
CA GLY A 35 11.51 -12.47 19.00
C GLY A 35 11.99 -13.53 20.01
N LEU A 36 12.31 -13.08 21.21
CA LEU A 36 12.80 -13.91 22.31
C LEU A 36 11.76 -14.96 22.71
N GLY A 37 12.08 -16.23 22.47
CA GLY A 37 11.77 -17.36 23.35
C GLY A 37 10.30 -17.65 23.70
N TYR A 38 9.47 -17.99 22.72
CA TYR A 38 8.38 -18.95 22.94
C TYR A 38 8.46 -20.05 21.88
N ASN A 39 8.87 -21.24 22.32
CA ASN A 39 9.21 -22.40 21.47
C ASN A 39 7.99 -23.15 20.89
N ASN A 40 6.81 -22.52 20.75
CA ASN A 40 5.62 -23.18 20.18
C ASN A 40 4.66 -22.18 19.52
N ILE A 41 5.17 -21.38 18.58
CA ILE A 41 4.29 -20.77 17.58
C ILE A 41 4.53 -21.54 16.29
N THR A 42 3.61 -22.44 15.96
CA THR A 42 3.48 -23.00 14.61
C THR A 42 3.00 -21.85 13.71
N ILE A 43 3.95 -21.08 13.17
CA ILE A 43 3.64 -20.07 12.17
C ILE A 43 3.48 -20.81 10.85
N ASP A 44 2.23 -21.04 10.44
CA ASP A 44 1.86 -21.53 9.11
C ASP A 44 2.01 -20.39 8.06
N GLY A 45 3.22 -19.83 7.98
CA GLY A 45 3.48 -18.65 7.19
C GLY A 45 4.93 -18.18 7.31
N LYS A 46 5.68 -18.27 6.21
CA LYS A 46 7.01 -17.69 6.11
C LYS A 46 6.88 -16.17 6.17
N LEU A 47 7.33 -15.53 7.25
CA LEU A 47 7.57 -14.07 7.30
C LEU A 47 8.80 -13.74 6.43
N GLY A 48 8.61 -13.80 5.12
CA GLY A 48 9.52 -13.29 4.12
C GLY A 48 8.94 -12.03 3.49
N ASN A 49 9.81 -11.22 2.91
CA ASN A 49 9.43 -10.22 1.92
C ASN A 49 8.69 -10.94 0.79
N GLU A 50 7.37 -11.12 0.94
CA GLU A 50 6.54 -11.64 -0.11
C GLU A 50 6.73 -10.69 -1.29
N ALA A 51 7.25 -11.19 -2.42
CA ALA A 51 7.11 -10.45 -3.68
C ALA A 51 5.65 -10.03 -3.73
N SER A 52 5.33 -8.73 -3.81
CA SER A 52 3.97 -8.20 -3.67
C SER A 52 3.00 -9.15 -4.36
N ILE A 53 2.37 -10.07 -3.62
CA ILE A 53 1.67 -11.21 -4.26
C ILE A 53 0.39 -10.72 -4.94
N PHE A 54 0.12 -9.42 -4.80
CA PHE A 54 -0.79 -8.65 -5.61
C PHE A 54 0.00 -7.85 -6.65
N ASP A 55 0.69 -8.55 -7.55
CA ASP A 55 1.04 -7.94 -8.84
C ASP A 55 -0.22 -7.91 -9.71
N ALA A 56 -1.21 -7.16 -9.22
CA ALA A 56 -2.43 -6.96 -9.96
C ALA A 56 -2.11 -6.06 -11.14
N SER A 57 -2.07 -6.66 -12.33
CA SER A 57 -1.82 -5.93 -13.56
C SER A 57 -3.14 -5.43 -14.12
N VAL A 58 -3.12 -4.20 -14.58
CA VAL A 58 -4.29 -3.48 -15.09
C VAL A 58 -3.97 -3.11 -16.53
N SER A 59 -4.71 -3.68 -17.49
CA SER A 59 -4.40 -3.57 -18.92
C SER A 59 -5.66 -3.68 -19.79
N PRO A 60 -5.77 -2.98 -20.93
CA PRO A 60 -4.82 -2.00 -21.43
C PRO A 60 -4.87 -0.69 -20.63
N ASN A 61 -3.76 0.04 -20.62
CA ASN A 61 -3.68 1.39 -20.08
C ASN A 61 -2.72 2.18 -20.99
N PRO A 62 -3.19 3.14 -21.80
CA PRO A 62 -4.56 3.69 -21.85
C PRO A 62 -5.64 2.71 -22.38
N SER A 63 -6.88 2.84 -21.93
CA SER A 63 -8.05 2.04 -22.32
C SER A 63 -9.11 2.85 -23.06
N VAL A 64 -9.93 2.16 -23.87
CA VAL A 64 -11.09 2.74 -24.58
C VAL A 64 -12.37 2.23 -23.94
N ASP A 65 -12.76 0.97 -24.17
CA ASP A 65 -14.05 0.48 -23.64
C ASP A 65 -13.92 -0.33 -22.35
N PHE A 66 -12.79 -1.02 -22.17
CA PHE A 66 -12.61 -1.93 -21.04
C PHE A 66 -11.19 -1.90 -20.48
N VAL A 67 -11.09 -2.28 -19.21
CA VAL A 67 -9.85 -2.50 -18.48
C VAL A 67 -9.89 -3.89 -17.87
N LYS A 68 -8.88 -4.71 -18.15
CA LYS A 68 -8.72 -6.02 -17.51
C LYS A 68 -7.90 -5.89 -16.25
N ILE A 69 -8.37 -6.52 -15.18
CA ILE A 69 -7.69 -6.59 -13.88
C ILE A 69 -7.26 -8.04 -13.71
N LYS A 70 -5.97 -8.33 -13.86
CA LYS A 70 -5.44 -9.67 -13.56
C LYS A 70 -5.13 -9.72 -12.07
N LEU A 71 -5.86 -10.54 -11.33
CA LEU A 71 -5.52 -10.93 -9.97
C LEU A 71 -4.69 -12.22 -10.00
N ALA A 72 -3.95 -12.50 -8.93
CA ALA A 72 -3.17 -13.74 -8.82
C ALA A 72 -4.03 -15.01 -8.74
N ASP A 73 -5.33 -14.87 -8.45
CA ASP A 73 -6.29 -15.96 -8.27
C ASP A 73 -7.72 -15.44 -8.52
N ASP A 74 -8.71 -16.33 -8.60
CA ASP A 74 -10.14 -16.04 -8.86
C ASP A 74 -10.92 -15.60 -7.60
N ARG A 75 -10.22 -15.02 -6.63
CA ARG A 75 -10.82 -14.54 -5.39
C ARG A 75 -11.83 -13.42 -5.66
N ASN A 76 -12.86 -13.37 -4.82
CA ASN A 76 -13.82 -12.28 -4.85
C ASN A 76 -13.11 -10.96 -4.49
N ALA A 77 -13.18 -9.98 -5.40
CA ALA A 77 -12.69 -8.64 -5.16
C ALA A 77 -13.75 -7.61 -5.52
N THR A 78 -13.67 -6.46 -4.89
CA THR A 78 -14.45 -5.26 -5.21
C THR A 78 -13.53 -4.23 -5.83
N PHE A 79 -14.06 -3.41 -6.73
CA PHE A 79 -13.32 -2.30 -7.31
C PHE A 79 -14.07 -1.00 -7.09
N LYS A 80 -13.32 0.10 -7.08
CA LYS A 80 -13.82 1.47 -7.07
C LYS A 80 -12.97 2.31 -7.99
N VAL A 81 -13.60 3.08 -8.87
CA VAL A 81 -12.92 4.04 -9.75
C VAL A 81 -13.25 5.44 -9.27
N THR A 82 -12.22 6.24 -9.05
CA THR A 82 -12.33 7.64 -8.66
C THR A 82 -11.62 8.56 -9.63
N THR A 83 -12.08 9.80 -9.75
CA THR A 83 -11.34 10.88 -10.42
C THR A 83 -10.14 11.32 -9.58
N LEU A 84 -9.23 12.11 -10.16
CA LEU A 84 -8.14 12.76 -9.42
C LEU A 84 -8.64 13.71 -8.31
N THR A 85 -9.88 14.19 -8.39
CA THR A 85 -10.53 15.00 -7.35
C THR A 85 -11.21 14.17 -6.26
N GLY A 86 -11.16 12.83 -6.36
CA GLY A 86 -11.74 11.91 -5.38
C GLY A 86 -13.22 11.57 -5.59
N GLN A 87 -13.85 12.06 -6.66
CA GLN A 87 -15.23 11.71 -6.98
C GLN A 87 -15.31 10.25 -7.40
N GLN A 88 -16.14 9.45 -6.74
CA GLN A 88 -16.43 8.07 -7.13
C GLN A 88 -17.31 8.05 -8.37
N VAL A 89 -16.83 7.40 -9.44
CA VAL A 89 -17.54 7.33 -10.73
C VAL A 89 -18.02 5.93 -11.08
N LEU A 90 -17.37 4.90 -10.52
CA LEU A 90 -17.73 3.50 -10.77
C LEU A 90 -17.39 2.66 -9.53
N THR A 91 -18.20 1.65 -9.22
CA THR A 91 -17.93 0.69 -8.15
C THR A 91 -18.64 -0.63 -8.45
N GLY A 92 -18.12 -1.74 -7.93
CA GLY A 92 -18.74 -3.05 -8.14
C GLY A 92 -17.86 -4.21 -7.70
N LYS A 93 -18.30 -5.42 -8.04
CA LYS A 93 -17.50 -6.64 -7.87
C LYS A 93 -16.70 -6.91 -9.15
N VAL A 94 -15.46 -7.32 -9.00
CA VAL A 94 -14.64 -7.78 -10.13
C VAL A 94 -15.26 -9.10 -10.62
N THR A 95 -15.95 -9.05 -11.75
CA THR A 95 -16.56 -10.22 -12.39
C THR A 95 -15.87 -10.44 -13.73
N HIS A 96 -15.38 -11.66 -13.98
CA HIS A 96 -14.66 -12.03 -15.21
C HIS A 96 -13.39 -11.19 -15.50
N ASN A 97 -12.79 -10.57 -14.48
CA ASN A 97 -11.57 -9.75 -14.59
C ASN A 97 -11.69 -8.59 -15.60
N ASN A 98 -12.91 -8.22 -16.02
CA ASN A 98 -13.14 -7.17 -17.00
C ASN A 98 -13.97 -6.05 -16.40
N LEU A 99 -13.46 -4.84 -16.50
CA LEU A 99 -14.10 -3.63 -16.04
C LEU A 99 -14.51 -2.79 -17.24
N ASP A 100 -15.81 -2.56 -17.39
CA ASP A 100 -16.34 -1.65 -18.41
C ASP A 100 -16.11 -0.19 -18.01
N VAL A 101 -15.42 0.55 -18.86
CA VAL A 101 -15.10 1.97 -18.71
C VAL A 101 -15.62 2.81 -19.88
N SER A 102 -16.42 2.22 -20.77
CA SER A 102 -16.96 2.88 -21.98
C SER A 102 -17.75 4.15 -21.66
N ASN A 103 -18.50 4.14 -20.55
CA ASN A 103 -19.31 5.27 -20.09
C ASN A 103 -18.51 6.37 -19.36
N LEU A 104 -17.20 6.19 -19.16
CA LEU A 104 -16.34 7.21 -18.55
C LEU A 104 -15.83 8.19 -19.63
N HIS A 105 -15.81 9.48 -19.29
CA HIS A 105 -15.17 10.48 -20.14
C HIS A 105 -13.65 10.27 -20.23
N ASN A 106 -13.05 10.85 -21.25
CA ASN A 106 -11.61 10.79 -21.44
C ASN A 106 -10.89 11.52 -20.31
N GLY A 107 -9.91 10.86 -19.70
CA GLY A 107 -9.27 11.41 -18.51
C GLY A 107 -8.45 10.39 -17.72
N ILE A 108 -7.92 10.87 -16.60
CA ILE A 108 -7.13 10.07 -15.67
C ILE A 108 -8.00 9.69 -14.49
N TYR A 109 -7.98 8.40 -14.15
CA TYR A 109 -8.72 7.84 -13.03
C TYR A 109 -7.81 7.01 -12.14
N ILE A 110 -8.23 6.87 -10.89
CA ILE A 110 -7.62 5.99 -9.90
C ILE A 110 -8.53 4.78 -9.73
N LEU A 111 -8.02 3.60 -10.06
CA LEU A 111 -8.67 2.32 -9.83
C LEU A 111 -8.15 1.74 -8.53
N GLU A 112 -9.03 1.58 -7.55
CA GLU A 112 -8.79 0.85 -6.31
C GLU A 112 -9.47 -0.51 -6.39
N VAL A 113 -8.79 -1.57 -5.98
CA VAL A 113 -9.36 -2.93 -5.92
C VAL A 113 -9.06 -3.51 -4.54
N ASN A 114 -10.06 -4.11 -3.92
CA ASN A 114 -10.02 -4.61 -2.55
C ASN A 114 -10.58 -6.03 -2.49
N ASP A 115 -9.79 -6.97 -1.96
CA ASP A 115 -10.16 -8.39 -1.82
C ASP A 115 -10.76 -8.76 -0.45
N GLY A 116 -11.03 -7.76 0.39
CA GLY A 116 -11.54 -7.91 1.75
C GLY A 116 -10.45 -7.87 2.83
N GLN A 117 -9.19 -8.13 2.47
CA GLN A 117 -8.05 -8.05 3.40
C GLN A 117 -7.06 -6.96 3.01
N LYS A 118 -6.80 -6.81 1.72
CA LYS A 118 -5.84 -5.84 1.17
C LYS A 118 -6.48 -5.06 0.02
N SER A 119 -6.09 -3.79 -0.09
CA SER A 119 -6.42 -2.97 -1.25
C SER A 119 -5.16 -2.58 -2.03
N PHE A 120 -5.29 -2.51 -3.36
CA PHE A 120 -4.27 -1.96 -4.23
C PHE A 120 -4.88 -0.86 -5.11
N THR A 121 -4.02 0.04 -5.57
CA THR A 121 -4.42 1.19 -6.37
C THR A 121 -3.57 1.29 -7.62
N LYS A 122 -4.20 1.54 -8.78
CA LYS A 122 -3.52 1.73 -10.06
C LYS A 122 -4.12 2.93 -10.79
N LYS A 123 -3.27 3.76 -11.39
CA LYS A 123 -3.71 4.84 -12.28
C LYS A 123 -4.09 4.25 -13.64
N ILE A 124 -5.25 4.62 -14.15
CA ILE A 124 -5.72 4.28 -15.51
C ILE A 124 -6.00 5.55 -16.32
N ILE A 125 -5.83 5.46 -17.63
CA ILE A 125 -6.05 6.57 -18.58
C ILE A 125 -7.12 6.11 -19.57
N LYS A 126 -8.26 6.82 -19.60
CA LYS A 126 -9.36 6.60 -20.56
C LYS A 126 -9.18 7.52 -21.78
N LYS A 127 -9.29 6.95 -22.97
CA LYS A 127 -9.25 7.62 -24.29
C LYS A 127 -10.56 7.54 -25.04
#